data_AF-A0A7C3HCX9-F1
#
_entry.id   AF-A0A7C3HCX9-F1
#
_cell.length_a   1.000
_cell.length_b   1.000
_cell.length_c   1.000
_cell.angle_alpha   90.00
_cell.angle_beta   90.00
_cell.angle_gamma   90.00
#
_symmetry.space_group_name_H-M   'P 1'
#
loop_
_entity.id
_entity.type
_entity.pdbx_description
1 polymer ?
#
loop_
_entity_poly.entity_id
_entity_poly.type
_entity_poly.pdbx_seq_one_letter_code
_entity_poly.pdbx_strand_id
1 'polypeptide(L)'
;LEILFDARYEIVKILEEPNNSGVDPVRILFLDTWRSISPVIRQLFERQNDQVFAMHLVSFVTANDALASIDQYGPELGLDISVDGLRRLARLLNNDPALEPLQLDNKMDPELRKFFGIPAVDEKSQNEMNMLWLDYFVTPAFASGKLPRKLTSKLNNWVPKKREISQYLPMVKKVLTAVGQSQLRRKKLNRKFRRVYQNLVYAAAWQESCWKQFVAVKGFRKPMRSRSGDLGLMQINPRVWRGFYDMHKIKWDIVYNANAGAEILMHYLTRYVIKNKEHIKTGKIDNLARAAYSGYNGGPRQYTRYRKMKIPRKLKRIDQAFYKKYRAVRDRGPLAVKSCYTGI
;
A
#
# COMPACT_ATOMS: atom_id res chain seq x y z
N LEU A 1 6.05 -13.74 4.70
CA LEU A 1 5.58 -12.34 4.90
C LEU A 1 5.06 -11.73 3.61
N GLU A 2 5.88 -11.66 2.56
CA GLU A 2 5.48 -11.13 1.24
C GLU A 2 4.25 -11.85 0.69
N ILE A 3 4.16 -13.17 0.90
CA ILE A 3 3.02 -14.03 0.52
C ILE A 3 1.68 -13.51 1.06
N LEU A 4 1.61 -13.19 2.36
CA LEU A 4 0.37 -12.68 2.97
C LEU A 4 0.02 -11.28 2.46
N PHE A 5 1.02 -10.48 2.12
CA PHE A 5 0.82 -9.17 1.51
C PHE A 5 0.30 -9.27 0.08
N ASP A 6 0.89 -10.17 -0.72
CA ASP A 6 0.43 -10.48 -2.07
C ASP A 6 -1.03 -10.98 -2.05
N ALA A 7 -1.39 -11.85 -1.11
CA ALA A 7 -2.76 -12.34 -0.97
C ALA A 7 -3.77 -11.20 -0.78
N ARG A 8 -3.43 -10.16 0.01
CA ARG A 8 -4.28 -8.97 0.15
C ARG A 8 -4.48 -8.20 -1.16
N TYR A 9 -3.44 -8.11 -2.00
CA TYR A 9 -3.55 -7.49 -3.32
C TYR A 9 -4.37 -8.33 -4.29
N GLU A 10 -4.22 -9.67 -4.28
CA GLU A 10 -5.03 -10.56 -5.11
C GLU A 10 -6.51 -10.51 -4.71
N ILE A 11 -6.85 -10.37 -3.41
CA ILE A 11 -8.24 -10.14 -2.97
C ILE A 11 -8.83 -8.89 -3.62
N VAL A 12 -8.09 -7.78 -3.64
CA VAL A 12 -8.56 -6.54 -4.27
C VAL A 12 -8.81 -6.76 -5.77
N LYS A 13 -7.89 -7.44 -6.45
CA LYS A 13 -8.01 -7.73 -7.89
C LYS A 13 -9.21 -8.62 -8.20
N ILE A 14 -9.45 -9.68 -7.41
CA ILE A 14 -10.62 -10.56 -7.53
C ILE A 14 -11.92 -9.76 -7.40
N LEU A 15 -11.98 -8.83 -6.44
CA LEU A 15 -13.17 -8.00 -6.21
C LEU A 15 -13.37 -6.94 -7.31
N GLU A 16 -12.30 -6.49 -7.97
CA GLU A 16 -12.38 -5.52 -9.06
C GLU A 16 -12.83 -6.13 -10.38
N GLU A 17 -12.38 -7.36 -10.66
CA GLU A 17 -12.63 -8.10 -11.90
C GLU A 17 -13.20 -9.47 -11.52
N PRO A 18 -14.51 -9.54 -11.14
CA PRO A 18 -15.14 -10.80 -10.75
C PRO A 18 -14.98 -11.83 -11.86
N ASN A 19 -14.44 -12.99 -11.51
CA ASN A 19 -14.16 -14.03 -12.48
C ASN A 19 -15.49 -14.65 -12.96
N ASN A 20 -15.79 -14.52 -14.26
CA ASN A 20 -16.99 -15.11 -14.87
C ASN A 20 -16.79 -16.58 -15.26
N SER A 21 -15.63 -17.18 -14.96
CA SER A 21 -15.29 -18.55 -15.38
C SER A 21 -15.95 -19.65 -14.54
N GLY A 22 -16.84 -19.32 -13.61
CA GLY A 22 -17.48 -20.27 -12.69
C GLY A 22 -16.56 -20.89 -11.63
N VAL A 23 -15.26 -20.53 -11.62
CA VAL A 23 -14.28 -21.05 -10.66
C VAL A 23 -14.27 -20.16 -9.42
N ASP A 24 -14.39 -20.77 -8.23
CA ASP A 24 -14.32 -20.04 -6.96
C ASP A 24 -12.94 -19.40 -6.75
N PRO A 25 -12.85 -18.05 -6.75
CA PRO A 25 -11.59 -17.36 -6.56
C PRO A 25 -11.05 -17.45 -5.12
N VAL A 26 -11.91 -17.73 -4.13
CA VAL A 26 -11.49 -17.91 -2.73
C VAL A 26 -10.71 -19.21 -2.59
N ARG A 27 -11.22 -20.30 -3.17
CA ARG A 27 -10.50 -21.58 -3.32
C ARG A 27 -9.12 -21.41 -3.94
N ILE A 28 -9.02 -20.77 -5.12
CA ILE A 28 -7.71 -20.55 -5.78
C ILE A 28 -6.76 -19.75 -4.89
N LEU A 29 -7.25 -18.66 -4.30
CA LEU A 29 -6.44 -17.80 -3.44
C LEU A 29 -5.91 -18.59 -2.22
N PHE A 30 -6.75 -19.41 -1.59
CA PHE A 30 -6.35 -20.26 -0.48
C PHE A 30 -5.22 -21.21 -0.91
N LEU A 31 -5.40 -21.97 -1.99
CA LEU A 31 -4.44 -22.97 -2.44
C LEU A 31 -3.09 -22.35 -2.84
N ASP A 32 -3.11 -21.26 -3.61
CA ASP A 32 -1.90 -20.57 -4.04
C ASP A 32 -1.14 -19.96 -2.86
N THR A 33 -1.87 -19.43 -1.88
CA THR A 33 -1.29 -18.89 -0.64
C THR A 33 -0.73 -20.03 0.20
N TRP A 34 -1.47 -21.13 0.37
CA TRP A 34 -1.07 -22.29 1.16
C TRP A 34 0.19 -22.95 0.59
N ARG A 35 0.21 -23.23 -0.72
CA ARG A 35 1.37 -23.77 -1.44
C ARG A 35 2.62 -22.90 -1.24
N SER A 36 2.44 -21.58 -1.16
CA SER A 36 3.55 -20.65 -0.94
C SER A 36 4.02 -20.61 0.52
N ILE A 37 3.09 -20.67 1.49
CA ILE A 37 3.40 -20.43 2.91
C ILE A 37 3.74 -21.71 3.70
N SER A 38 3.19 -22.86 3.32
CA SER A 38 3.38 -24.13 4.02
C SER A 38 4.86 -24.50 4.22
N PRO A 39 5.74 -24.41 3.19
CA PRO A 39 7.17 -24.71 3.39
C PRO A 39 7.85 -23.76 4.38
N VAL A 40 7.42 -22.48 4.40
CA VAL A 40 7.97 -21.47 5.32
C VAL A 40 7.54 -21.77 6.76
N ILE A 41 6.28 -22.16 6.96
CA ILE A 41 5.76 -22.52 8.28
C ILE A 41 6.49 -23.75 8.83
N ARG A 42 6.74 -24.77 8.00
CA ARG A 42 7.47 -25.98 8.40
C ARG A 42 8.92 -25.68 8.82
N GLN A 43 9.61 -24.79 8.10
CA GLN A 43 10.95 -24.34 8.51
C GLN A 43 10.95 -23.58 9.84
N LEU A 44 9.85 -22.91 10.20
CA LEU A 44 9.72 -22.25 11.50
C LEU A 44 9.47 -23.26 12.61
N PHE A 45 8.71 -24.31 12.34
CA PHE A 45 8.47 -25.42 13.28
C PHE A 45 9.79 -26.06 13.73
N GLU A 46 10.69 -26.39 12.81
CA GLU A 46 12.00 -27.01 13.10
C GLU A 46 12.89 -26.17 14.03
N ARG A 47 12.58 -24.89 14.21
CA ARG A 47 13.39 -23.93 14.98
C ARG A 47 12.74 -23.52 16.30
N GLN A 48 11.58 -24.08 16.64
CA GLN A 48 10.79 -23.66 17.79
C GLN A 48 10.99 -24.60 18.98
N ASN A 49 11.22 -24.01 20.17
CA ASN A 49 11.42 -24.77 21.41
C ASN A 49 10.16 -24.86 22.28
N ASP A 50 9.10 -24.11 21.96
CA ASP A 50 7.80 -24.15 22.66
C ASP A 50 6.92 -25.29 22.11
N GLN A 51 6.73 -26.33 22.93
CA GLN A 51 5.95 -27.52 22.57
C GLN A 51 4.47 -27.23 22.32
N VAL A 52 3.85 -26.31 23.07
CA VAL A 52 2.43 -25.99 22.92
C VAL A 52 2.21 -25.24 21.60
N PHE A 53 3.04 -24.25 21.32
CA PHE A 53 3.01 -23.55 20.04
C PHE A 53 3.30 -24.50 18.86
N ALA A 54 4.26 -25.42 19.03
CA ALA A 54 4.59 -26.42 18.03
C ALA A 54 3.37 -27.33 17.72
N MET A 55 2.65 -27.80 18.75
CA MET A 55 1.43 -28.62 18.58
C MET A 55 0.30 -27.86 17.88
N HIS A 56 0.07 -26.59 18.23
CA HIS A 56 -0.91 -25.75 17.53
C HIS A 56 -0.53 -25.55 16.06
N LEU A 57 0.76 -25.34 15.79
CA LEU A 57 1.26 -25.17 14.43
C LEU A 57 1.12 -26.45 13.61
N VAL A 58 1.42 -27.62 14.18
CA VAL A 58 1.20 -28.93 13.53
C VAL A 58 -0.28 -29.12 13.21
N SER A 59 -1.17 -28.90 14.19
CA SER A 59 -2.62 -29.01 14.00
C SER A 59 -3.10 -28.10 12.86
N PHE A 60 -2.58 -26.87 12.82
CA PHE A 60 -2.86 -25.93 11.74
C PHE A 60 -2.35 -26.43 10.39
N VAL A 61 -1.09 -26.87 10.29
CA VAL A 61 -0.52 -27.38 9.04
C VAL A 61 -1.31 -28.59 8.53
N THR A 62 -1.60 -29.56 9.39
CA THR A 62 -2.38 -30.76 9.05
C THR A 62 -3.77 -30.41 8.55
N ALA A 63 -4.47 -29.48 9.21
CA ALA A 63 -5.81 -29.05 8.77
C ALA A 63 -5.79 -28.38 7.39
N ASN A 64 -4.77 -27.57 7.09
CA ASN A 64 -4.64 -26.93 5.78
C ASN A 64 -4.22 -27.93 4.69
N ASP A 65 -3.34 -28.89 4.99
CA ASP A 65 -2.95 -29.94 4.04
C ASP A 65 -4.15 -30.84 3.70
N ALA A 66 -5.00 -31.14 4.68
CA ALA A 66 -6.25 -31.87 4.46
C ALA A 66 -7.18 -31.09 3.52
N LEU A 67 -7.37 -29.79 3.76
CA LEU A 67 -8.17 -28.93 2.87
C LEU A 67 -7.56 -28.84 1.46
N ALA A 68 -6.23 -28.73 1.35
CA ALA A 68 -5.56 -28.73 0.05
C ALA A 68 -5.65 -30.10 -0.65
N SER A 69 -5.73 -31.20 0.09
CA SER A 69 -5.93 -32.55 -0.47
C SER A 69 -7.37 -32.78 -0.94
N ILE A 70 -8.36 -32.19 -0.27
CA ILE A 70 -9.76 -32.16 -0.75
C ILE A 70 -9.84 -31.53 -2.13
N ASP A 71 -8.97 -30.56 -2.44
CA ASP A 71 -8.90 -29.99 -3.78
C ASP A 71 -8.56 -31.00 -4.87
N GLN A 72 -7.67 -31.94 -4.54
CA GLN A 72 -7.07 -32.88 -5.47
C GLN A 72 -7.93 -34.13 -5.64
N TYR A 73 -8.60 -34.58 -4.58
CA TYR A 73 -9.33 -35.86 -4.55
C TYR A 73 -10.81 -35.72 -4.15
N GLY A 74 -11.21 -34.57 -3.64
CA GLY A 74 -12.57 -34.30 -3.15
C GLY A 74 -13.65 -34.22 -4.23
N PRO A 75 -13.41 -33.67 -5.44
CA PRO A 75 -14.43 -33.61 -6.48
C PRO A 75 -15.00 -34.99 -6.88
N GLU A 76 -14.17 -36.04 -6.84
CA GLU A 76 -14.60 -37.43 -7.09
C GLU A 76 -15.51 -37.97 -5.99
N LEU A 77 -15.47 -37.36 -4.80
CA LEU A 77 -16.24 -37.70 -3.61
C LEU A 77 -17.34 -36.67 -3.29
N GLY A 78 -17.55 -35.67 -4.15
CA GLY A 78 -18.50 -34.58 -3.91
C GLY A 78 -18.10 -33.62 -2.78
N LEU A 79 -16.82 -33.56 -2.42
CA LEU A 79 -16.27 -32.69 -1.37
C LEU A 79 -15.59 -31.46 -1.99
N ASP A 80 -15.98 -30.27 -1.54
CA ASP A 80 -15.40 -29.00 -1.95
C ASP A 80 -14.86 -28.19 -0.76
N ILE A 81 -13.87 -27.32 -1.02
CA ILE A 81 -13.42 -26.31 -0.05
C ILE A 81 -14.53 -25.27 0.11
N SER A 82 -15.27 -25.36 1.21
CA SER A 82 -16.35 -24.42 1.52
C SER A 82 -15.89 -23.22 2.34
N VAL A 83 -16.64 -22.11 2.23
CA VAL A 83 -16.46 -20.91 3.08
C VAL A 83 -16.54 -21.27 4.56
N ASP A 84 -17.44 -22.18 4.95
CA ASP A 84 -17.57 -22.61 6.35
C ASP A 84 -16.39 -23.48 6.81
N GLY A 85 -15.80 -24.29 5.93
CA GLY A 85 -14.54 -24.99 6.20
C GLY A 85 -13.40 -24.02 6.50
N LEU A 86 -13.26 -22.97 5.69
CA LEU A 86 -12.27 -21.91 5.91
C LEU A 86 -12.53 -21.12 7.21
N ARG A 87 -13.80 -20.87 7.57
CA ARG A 87 -14.16 -20.22 8.85
C ARG A 87 -13.82 -21.10 10.06
N ARG A 88 -14.10 -22.40 9.99
CA ARG A 88 -13.71 -23.36 11.05
C ARG A 88 -12.19 -23.39 11.23
N LEU A 89 -11.45 -23.43 10.12
CA LEU A 89 -9.98 -23.35 10.15
C LEU A 89 -9.49 -22.04 10.80
N ALA A 90 -10.09 -20.90 10.45
CA ALA A 90 -9.71 -19.61 11.04
C ALA A 90 -9.90 -19.59 12.56
N ARG A 91 -10.91 -20.31 13.08
CA ARG A 91 -11.12 -20.47 14.53
C ARG A 91 -10.10 -21.40 15.17
N LEU A 92 -9.59 -22.41 14.49
CA LEU A 92 -8.51 -23.27 15.02
C LEU A 92 -7.21 -22.49 15.28
N LEU A 93 -6.98 -21.42 14.51
CA LEU A 93 -5.82 -20.54 14.70
C LEU A 93 -5.97 -19.59 15.89
N ASN A 94 -7.18 -19.39 16.41
CA ASN A 94 -7.44 -18.39 17.44
C ASN A 94 -8.09 -19.03 18.66
N ASN A 95 -7.40 -18.93 19.80
CA ASN A 95 -7.89 -19.42 21.07
C ASN A 95 -9.00 -18.54 21.67
N ASP A 96 -9.35 -17.41 21.03
CA ASP A 96 -10.46 -16.55 21.42
C ASP A 96 -11.77 -16.98 20.73
N PRO A 97 -12.71 -17.63 21.45
CA PRO A 97 -14.00 -18.04 20.91
C PRO A 97 -14.93 -16.87 20.56
N ALA A 98 -14.63 -15.64 21.04
CA ALA A 98 -15.40 -14.44 20.72
C ALA A 98 -14.94 -13.77 19.41
N LEU A 99 -13.89 -14.27 18.76
CA LEU A 99 -13.43 -13.74 17.48
C LEU A 99 -14.45 -14.01 16.37
N GLU A 100 -15.05 -12.95 15.85
CA GLU A 100 -15.81 -12.93 14.60
C GLU A 100 -14.86 -12.85 13.40
N PRO A 101 -14.60 -13.94 12.64
CA PRO A 101 -13.53 -13.97 11.62
C PRO A 101 -13.77 -13.01 10.44
N LEU A 102 -15.00 -12.53 10.27
CA LEU A 102 -15.38 -11.60 9.21
C LEU A 102 -15.45 -10.14 9.69
N GLN A 103 -15.30 -9.89 10.99
CA GLN A 103 -15.38 -8.54 11.51
C GLN A 103 -14.21 -7.71 10.97
N LEU A 104 -14.55 -6.61 10.31
CA LEU A 104 -13.57 -5.69 9.75
C LEU A 104 -13.12 -4.71 10.84
N ASP A 105 -12.08 -5.08 11.59
CA ASP A 105 -11.46 -4.15 12.53
C ASP A 105 -10.60 -3.10 11.81
N ASN A 106 -10.89 -1.83 12.07
CA ASN A 106 -10.15 -0.68 11.53
C ASN A 106 -9.05 -0.18 12.48
N LYS A 107 -8.88 -0.81 13.64
CA LYS A 107 -7.79 -0.48 14.56
C LYS A 107 -6.45 -0.76 13.90
N MET A 108 -5.49 0.09 14.24
CA MET A 108 -4.11 -0.11 13.87
C MET A 108 -3.49 -1.13 14.81
N ASP A 109 -2.76 -2.08 14.25
CA ASP A 109 -2.04 -3.13 14.95
C ASP A 109 -0.52 -2.83 14.88
N PRO A 110 0.11 -2.43 15.99
CA PRO A 110 1.54 -2.17 16.05
C PRO A 110 2.41 -3.39 15.75
N GLU A 111 1.99 -4.59 16.16
CA GLU A 111 2.72 -5.83 15.89
C GLU A 111 2.65 -6.17 14.41
N LEU A 112 1.51 -5.96 13.75
CA LEU A 112 1.39 -6.10 12.30
C LEU A 112 2.37 -5.16 11.57
N ARG A 113 2.49 -3.89 11.99
CA ARG A 113 3.46 -2.95 11.38
C ARG A 113 4.89 -3.46 11.54
N LYS A 114 5.26 -3.84 12.76
CA LYS A 114 6.59 -4.37 13.11
C LYS A 114 6.92 -5.62 12.29
N PHE A 115 5.98 -6.56 12.20
CA PHE A 115 6.13 -7.81 11.45
C PHE A 115 6.41 -7.58 9.97
N PHE A 116 5.74 -6.60 9.35
CA PHE A 116 6.00 -6.19 7.97
C PHE A 116 7.15 -5.19 7.84
N GLY A 117 7.93 -4.93 8.90
CA GLY A 117 9.08 -4.01 8.89
C GLY A 117 8.70 -2.58 8.50
N ILE A 118 7.45 -2.21 8.73
CA ILE A 118 6.99 -0.82 8.69
C ILE A 118 7.29 -0.25 10.08
N PRO A 119 7.93 0.92 10.19
CA PRO A 119 8.26 1.49 11.48
C PRO A 119 7.04 1.51 12.40
N ALA A 120 7.24 1.07 13.65
CA ALA A 120 6.23 1.20 14.68
C ALA A 120 5.80 2.67 14.76
N VAL A 121 4.54 2.89 15.12
CA VAL A 121 4.08 4.23 15.44
C VAL A 121 4.62 4.55 16.84
N ASP A 122 5.90 4.91 16.90
CA ASP A 122 6.55 5.32 18.14
C ASP A 122 5.98 6.69 18.57
N GLU A 123 5.93 7.00 19.86
CA GLU A 123 5.45 8.29 20.37
C GLU A 123 6.23 9.48 19.80
N LYS A 124 7.53 9.35 19.53
CA LYS A 124 8.35 10.31 18.76
C LYS A 124 7.92 10.36 17.29
N SER A 125 7.51 9.26 16.69
CA SER A 125 6.96 9.22 15.31
C SER A 125 5.57 9.83 15.22
N GLN A 126 4.72 9.65 16.24
CA GLN A 126 3.47 10.39 16.43
C GLN A 126 3.74 11.85 16.70
N ASN A 127 4.72 12.18 17.55
CA ASN A 127 5.16 13.55 17.79
C ASN A 127 5.75 14.18 16.55
N GLU A 128 6.54 13.50 15.72
CA GLU A 128 7.02 14.02 14.44
C GLU A 128 5.85 14.24 13.45
N MET A 129 4.85 13.36 13.45
CA MET A 129 3.64 13.52 12.63
C MET A 129 2.71 14.61 13.17
N ASN A 130 2.62 14.79 14.49
CA ASN A 130 1.92 15.87 15.18
C ASN A 130 2.72 17.18 15.08
N MET A 131 4.04 17.12 14.96
CA MET A 131 4.97 18.24 14.75
C MET A 131 4.97 18.66 13.28
N LEU A 132 4.69 17.75 12.34
CA LEU A 132 4.22 18.12 11.00
C LEU A 132 2.91 18.92 11.06
N TRP A 133 2.19 18.93 12.19
CA TRP A 133 0.89 19.56 12.38
C TRP A 133 0.89 20.68 13.45
N LEU A 134 2.03 21.26 13.89
CA LEU A 134 2.12 22.37 14.87
C LEU A 134 3.14 23.39 14.33
N ASP A 135 2.87 24.68 14.04
CA ASP A 135 2.33 25.74 14.93
C ASP A 135 1.73 26.96 14.19
N TYR A 136 1.08 27.85 14.96
CA TYR A 136 0.42 29.12 14.57
C TYR A 136 1.26 30.39 14.85
N PHE A 137 2.46 30.29 15.42
CA PHE A 137 3.32 31.45 15.64
C PHE A 137 4.75 31.13 15.21
N VAL A 138 5.35 32.05 14.43
CA VAL A 138 6.74 32.13 13.95
C VAL A 138 6.95 31.85 12.45
N THR A 139 7.48 32.86 11.76
CA THR A 139 8.10 32.85 10.42
C THR A 139 9.46 33.55 10.50
N PRO A 140 10.46 33.26 9.63
CA PRO A 140 10.74 32.02 8.93
C PRO A 140 12.24 31.63 8.94
N ALA A 141 12.53 30.33 9.06
CA ALA A 141 13.68 29.72 8.40
C ALA A 141 13.28 28.29 8.00
N PHE A 142 13.37 28.00 6.70
CA PHE A 142 13.05 26.71 6.07
C PHE A 142 14.02 25.60 6.54
N ALA A 143 13.98 25.23 7.81
CA ALA A 143 14.86 24.21 8.40
C ALA A 143 14.09 23.11 9.16
N SER A 144 12.89 23.38 9.69
CA SER A 144 12.05 22.33 10.27
C SER A 144 11.03 21.85 9.24
N GLY A 145 10.96 20.54 8.99
CA GLY A 145 10.07 19.96 7.99
C GLY A 145 8.58 20.04 8.33
N LYS A 146 8.13 20.98 9.17
CA LYS A 146 6.79 21.07 9.75
C LYS A 146 5.79 21.77 8.79
N LEU A 147 4.56 21.25 8.66
CA LEU A 147 3.48 21.88 7.89
C LEU A 147 2.57 22.71 8.81
N PRO A 148 2.15 23.93 8.42
CA PRO A 148 1.26 24.72 9.26
C PRO A 148 -0.13 24.08 9.41
N ARG A 149 -0.73 24.08 10.61
CA ARG A 149 -2.12 23.61 10.85
C ARG A 149 -3.12 24.22 9.88
N LYS A 150 -3.00 25.51 9.62
CA LYS A 150 -3.86 26.27 8.71
C LYS A 150 -3.79 25.75 7.28
N LEU A 151 -2.61 25.29 6.84
CA LEU A 151 -2.44 24.67 5.51
C LEU A 151 -3.19 23.34 5.45
N THR A 152 -2.99 22.46 6.44
CA THR A 152 -3.63 21.15 6.52
C THR A 152 -5.15 21.28 6.59
N SER A 153 -5.67 22.11 7.51
CA SER A 153 -7.11 22.37 7.64
C SER A 153 -7.70 22.93 6.35
N LYS A 154 -7.00 23.87 5.69
CA LYS A 154 -7.45 24.40 4.40
C LYS A 154 -7.56 23.29 3.35
N LEU A 155 -6.53 22.45 3.20
CA LEU A 155 -6.52 21.36 2.21
C LEU A 155 -7.51 20.24 2.56
N ASN A 156 -7.73 19.93 3.85
CA ASN A 156 -8.73 18.98 4.32
C ASN A 156 -10.18 19.41 4.00
N ASN A 157 -10.37 20.69 3.70
CA ASN A 157 -11.66 21.27 3.33
C ASN A 157 -11.76 21.68 1.85
N TRP A 158 -10.77 21.35 1.00
CA TRP A 158 -10.72 21.86 -0.38
C TRP A 158 -11.02 20.79 -1.44
N VAL A 159 -12.06 21.04 -2.25
CA VAL A 159 -12.24 20.43 -3.57
C VAL A 159 -11.86 21.46 -4.63
N PRO A 160 -10.70 21.34 -5.30
CA PRO A 160 -10.18 22.42 -6.14
C PRO A 160 -10.96 22.57 -7.44
N LYS A 161 -11.38 23.81 -7.77
CA LYS A 161 -11.94 24.18 -9.07
C LYS A 161 -10.83 24.51 -10.08
N LYS A 162 -11.13 24.47 -11.39
CA LYS A 162 -10.17 24.77 -12.47
C LYS A 162 -9.41 26.10 -12.28
N ARG A 163 -10.13 27.15 -11.88
CA ARG A 163 -9.55 28.48 -11.61
C ARG A 163 -8.65 28.55 -10.37
N GLU A 164 -8.76 27.57 -9.47
CA GLU A 164 -8.04 27.53 -8.18
C GLU A 164 -6.76 26.68 -8.26
N ILE A 165 -6.52 25.99 -9.37
CA ILE A 165 -5.40 25.04 -9.54
C ILE A 165 -4.03 25.71 -9.35
N SER A 166 -3.88 26.97 -9.77
CA SER A 166 -2.67 27.76 -9.55
C SER A 166 -2.37 28.00 -8.07
N GLN A 167 -3.39 28.08 -7.22
CA GLN A 167 -3.25 28.24 -5.77
C GLN A 167 -3.16 26.88 -5.04
N TYR A 168 -3.92 25.89 -5.49
CA TYR A 168 -4.02 24.57 -4.86
C TYR A 168 -2.74 23.73 -5.01
N LEU A 169 -2.21 23.59 -6.24
CA LEU A 169 -1.09 22.69 -6.48
C LEU A 169 0.20 23.06 -5.72
N PRO A 170 0.59 24.34 -5.57
CA PRO A 170 1.73 24.69 -4.72
C PRO A 170 1.56 24.28 -3.25
N MET A 171 0.33 24.28 -2.73
CA MET A 171 0.03 23.84 -1.36
C MET A 171 0.18 22.33 -1.20
N VAL A 172 -0.34 21.55 -2.15
CA VAL A 172 -0.15 20.08 -2.15
C VAL A 172 1.31 19.71 -2.38
N LYS A 173 2.04 20.46 -3.23
CA LYS A 173 3.50 20.29 -3.39
C LYS A 173 4.20 20.42 -2.05
N LYS A 174 3.89 21.45 -1.23
CA LYS A 174 4.48 21.62 0.10
C LYS A 174 4.26 20.37 0.98
N VAL A 175 3.05 19.81 0.96
CA VAL A 175 2.72 18.57 1.68
C VAL A 175 3.58 17.41 1.19
N LEU A 176 3.58 17.13 -0.13
CA LEU A 176 4.33 16.02 -0.73
C LEU A 176 5.86 16.15 -0.55
N THR A 177 6.39 17.38 -0.59
CA THR A 177 7.79 17.66 -0.24
C THR A 177 8.07 17.28 1.22
N ALA A 178 7.26 17.77 2.15
CA ALA A 178 7.49 17.59 3.58
C ALA A 178 7.41 16.11 3.99
N VAL A 179 6.41 15.37 3.52
CA VAL A 179 6.28 13.93 3.82
C VAL A 179 7.43 13.13 3.19
N GLY A 180 7.82 13.43 1.94
CA GLY A 180 8.98 12.77 1.32
C GLY A 180 10.28 13.03 2.08
N GLN A 181 10.51 14.27 2.50
CA GLN A 181 11.68 14.63 3.32
C GLN A 181 11.65 13.97 4.70
N SER A 182 10.48 13.86 5.35
CA SER A 182 10.34 13.16 6.63
C SER A 182 10.77 11.69 6.50
N GLN A 183 10.29 10.99 5.48
CA GLN A 183 10.68 9.60 5.21
C GLN A 183 12.19 9.46 4.94
N LEU A 184 12.80 10.41 4.23
CA LEU A 184 14.25 10.46 3.99
C LEU A 184 15.10 10.76 5.24
N ARG A 185 14.53 11.39 6.28
CA ARG A 185 15.21 11.58 7.57
C ARG A 185 15.19 10.28 8.38
N ARG A 186 14.06 9.57 8.37
CA ARG A 186 13.86 8.28 9.06
C ARG A 186 14.65 7.13 8.44
N LYS A 187 14.78 7.12 7.11
CA LYS A 187 15.54 6.10 6.36
C LYS A 187 16.73 6.74 5.67
N LYS A 188 17.94 6.44 6.16
CA LYS A 188 19.19 6.89 5.55
C LYS A 188 19.41 6.20 4.20
N LEU A 189 19.06 6.89 3.11
CA LEU A 189 19.35 6.47 1.74
C LEU A 189 20.61 7.15 1.19
N ASN A 190 21.32 6.46 0.30
CA ASN A 190 22.38 7.08 -0.52
C ASN A 190 21.84 8.34 -1.21
N ARG A 191 22.65 9.41 -1.25
CA ARG A 191 22.30 10.71 -1.86
C ARG A 191 21.66 10.57 -3.25
N LYS A 192 22.16 9.66 -4.09
CA LYS A 192 21.63 9.42 -5.45
C LYS A 192 20.18 8.89 -5.42
N PHE A 193 19.81 8.08 -4.43
CA PHE A 193 18.45 7.53 -4.30
C PHE A 193 17.46 8.51 -3.67
N ARG A 194 17.94 9.48 -2.89
CA ARG A 194 17.07 10.50 -2.24
C ARG A 194 16.26 11.30 -3.27
N ARG A 195 16.90 11.73 -4.36
CA ARG A 195 16.24 12.47 -5.45
C ARG A 195 15.21 11.60 -6.17
N VAL A 196 15.56 10.34 -6.44
CA VAL A 196 14.64 9.36 -7.06
C VAL A 196 13.41 9.15 -6.19
N TYR A 197 13.59 8.97 -4.88
CA TYR A 197 12.47 8.79 -3.96
C TYR A 197 11.55 10.02 -3.88
N GLN A 198 12.11 11.23 -3.78
CA GLN A 198 11.28 12.44 -3.75
C GLN A 198 10.47 12.60 -5.05
N ASN A 199 11.07 12.31 -6.21
CA ASN A 199 10.36 12.33 -7.49
C ASN A 199 9.30 11.22 -7.59
N LEU A 200 9.58 10.04 -7.02
CA LEU A 200 8.63 8.94 -6.93
C LEU A 200 7.37 9.35 -6.15
N VAL A 201 7.51 10.03 -5.01
CA VAL A 201 6.35 10.51 -4.22
C VAL A 201 5.45 11.44 -5.04
N TYR A 202 6.02 12.43 -5.73
CA TYR A 202 5.24 13.34 -6.58
C TYR A 202 4.56 12.62 -7.75
N ALA A 203 5.31 11.74 -8.41
CA ALA A 203 4.83 11.01 -9.59
C ALA A 203 3.75 9.99 -9.23
N ALA A 204 3.86 9.33 -8.08
CA ALA A 204 2.85 8.43 -7.56
C ALA A 204 1.57 9.21 -7.24
N ALA A 205 1.63 10.30 -6.46
CA ALA A 205 0.45 11.13 -6.18
C ALA A 205 -0.21 11.65 -7.48
N TRP A 206 0.59 12.00 -8.51
CA TRP A 206 0.06 12.38 -9.81
C TRP A 206 -0.63 11.18 -10.49
N GLN A 207 0.04 10.04 -10.52
CA GLN A 207 -0.50 8.82 -11.11
C GLN A 207 -1.81 8.38 -10.47
N GLU A 208 -1.91 8.47 -9.15
CA GLU A 208 -3.02 7.98 -8.34
C GLU A 208 -4.23 8.92 -8.36
N SER A 209 -4.03 10.23 -8.17
CA SER A 209 -5.16 11.14 -7.93
C SER A 209 -5.07 12.48 -8.67
N CYS A 210 -4.04 12.68 -9.50
CA CYS A 210 -3.70 14.01 -10.00
C CYS A 210 -3.54 15.05 -8.86
N TRP A 211 -3.03 14.59 -7.71
CA TRP A 211 -2.88 15.37 -6.48
C TRP A 211 -4.18 15.79 -5.79
N LYS A 212 -5.29 15.05 -5.94
CA LYS A 212 -6.57 15.34 -5.29
C LYS A 212 -6.81 14.43 -4.09
N GLN A 213 -7.08 15.01 -2.92
CA GLN A 213 -7.62 14.24 -1.78
C GLN A 213 -9.14 14.08 -1.88
N PHE A 214 -9.85 15.12 -2.33
CA PHE A 214 -11.30 15.19 -2.34
C PHE A 214 -11.85 15.53 -3.72
N VAL A 215 -13.08 15.07 -3.95
CA VAL A 215 -13.90 15.39 -5.12
C VAL A 215 -15.30 15.79 -4.66
N ALA A 216 -16.01 16.54 -5.50
CA ALA A 216 -17.43 16.84 -5.27
C ALA A 216 -18.28 15.72 -5.86
N VAL A 217 -19.15 15.12 -5.05
CA VAL A 217 -20.14 14.14 -5.48
C VAL A 217 -21.51 14.64 -5.03
N LYS A 218 -22.41 14.91 -6.00
CA LYS A 218 -23.72 15.54 -5.74
C LYS A 218 -23.61 16.80 -4.87
N GLY A 219 -22.60 17.65 -5.13
CA GLY A 219 -22.34 18.87 -4.37
C GLY A 219 -21.60 18.69 -3.04
N PHE A 220 -21.46 17.47 -2.53
CA PHE A 220 -20.79 17.21 -1.24
C PHE A 220 -19.33 16.84 -1.42
N ARG A 221 -18.46 17.34 -0.53
CA ARG A 221 -17.07 16.90 -0.43
C ARG A 221 -17.03 15.42 -0.02
N LYS A 222 -16.43 14.59 -0.87
CA LYS A 222 -16.12 13.18 -0.56
C LYS A 222 -14.64 12.91 -0.78
N PRO A 223 -14.01 11.99 -0.02
CA PRO A 223 -12.68 11.52 -0.37
C PRO A 223 -12.69 10.94 -1.78
N MET A 224 -11.64 11.21 -2.55
CA MET A 224 -11.46 10.59 -3.85
C MET A 224 -11.39 9.08 -3.67
N ARG A 225 -12.22 8.35 -4.42
CA ARG A 225 -12.34 6.90 -4.30
C ARG A 225 -12.24 6.24 -5.67
N SER A 226 -11.33 5.28 -5.84
CA SER A 226 -11.24 4.46 -7.06
C SER A 226 -12.38 3.44 -7.11
N ARG A 227 -12.54 2.78 -8.26
CA ARG A 227 -13.44 1.61 -8.40
C ARG A 227 -13.05 0.48 -7.44
N SER A 228 -11.76 0.26 -7.22
CA SER A 228 -11.20 -0.69 -6.24
C SER A 228 -11.56 -0.36 -4.79
N GLY A 229 -11.91 0.90 -4.53
CA GLY A 229 -12.07 1.44 -3.20
C GLY A 229 -10.81 2.05 -2.59
N ASP A 230 -9.80 2.36 -3.40
CA ASP A 230 -8.62 3.13 -2.97
C ASP A 230 -9.00 4.55 -2.58
N LEU A 231 -8.29 5.16 -1.63
CA LEU A 231 -8.72 6.41 -1.01
C LEU A 231 -7.67 7.54 -1.09
N GLY A 232 -8.15 8.72 -1.46
CA GLY A 232 -7.46 10.00 -1.28
C GLY A 232 -6.27 10.24 -2.22
N LEU A 233 -5.38 11.14 -1.78
CA LEU A 233 -4.27 11.68 -2.55
C LEU A 233 -3.34 10.61 -3.13
N MET A 234 -3.07 9.57 -2.36
CA MET A 234 -2.18 8.47 -2.71
C MET A 234 -2.95 7.21 -3.09
N GLN A 235 -4.29 7.24 -3.15
CA GLN A 235 -5.14 6.07 -3.46
C GLN A 235 -4.71 4.82 -2.66
N ILE A 236 -4.81 4.90 -1.34
CA ILE A 236 -4.45 3.79 -0.44
C ILE A 236 -5.64 2.84 -0.30
N ASN A 237 -5.45 1.56 -0.62
CA ASN A 237 -6.50 0.55 -0.53
C ASN A 237 -6.75 0.10 0.93
N PRO A 238 -7.96 0.28 1.48
CA PRO A 238 -8.27 -0.18 2.83
C PRO A 238 -8.15 -1.69 3.01
N ARG A 239 -8.46 -2.50 1.99
CA ARG A 239 -8.41 -3.97 2.12
C ARG A 239 -6.97 -4.47 2.22
N VAL A 240 -6.03 -3.77 1.59
CA VAL A 240 -4.60 -4.08 1.69
C VAL A 240 -4.02 -3.53 3.01
N TRP A 241 -4.34 -2.28 3.33
CA TRP A 241 -3.59 -1.50 4.31
C TRP A 241 -4.29 -1.30 5.66
N ARG A 242 -5.49 -1.87 5.86
CA ARG A 242 -6.13 -1.95 7.19
C ARG A 242 -5.27 -2.78 8.15
N GLY A 243 -5.28 -2.36 9.42
CA GLY A 243 -4.36 -2.84 10.45
C GLY A 243 -3.02 -2.09 10.45
N PHE A 244 -2.57 -1.54 9.31
CA PHE A 244 -1.34 -0.74 9.25
C PHE A 244 -1.57 0.74 9.52
N TYR A 245 -2.72 1.27 9.09
CA TYR A 245 -3.04 2.69 9.14
C TYR A 245 -4.46 2.93 9.63
N ASP A 246 -4.70 4.13 10.17
CA ASP A 246 -6.01 4.62 10.56
C ASP A 246 -6.83 4.98 9.31
N MET A 247 -7.83 4.15 8.99
CA MET A 247 -8.66 4.31 7.80
C MET A 247 -9.54 5.57 7.82
N HIS A 248 -9.86 6.12 9.00
CA HIS A 248 -10.58 7.38 9.10
C HIS A 248 -9.65 8.55 8.68
N LYS A 249 -8.41 8.56 9.17
CA LYS A 249 -7.41 9.57 8.77
C LYS A 249 -7.00 9.45 7.29
N ILE A 250 -6.89 8.24 6.75
CA ILE A 250 -6.66 8.04 5.31
C ILE A 250 -7.73 8.74 4.45
N LYS A 251 -8.99 8.73 4.90
CA LYS A 251 -10.12 9.37 4.18
C LYS A 251 -10.07 10.89 4.30
N TRP A 252 -9.85 11.41 5.51
CA TRP A 252 -10.19 12.80 5.82
C TRP A 252 -9.00 13.72 6.08
N ASP A 253 -7.78 13.17 6.15
CA ASP A 253 -6.57 13.95 6.33
C ASP A 253 -5.60 13.77 5.16
N ILE A 254 -5.39 14.82 4.38
CA ILE A 254 -4.51 14.82 3.21
C ILE A 254 -3.05 14.57 3.59
N VAL A 255 -2.59 15.06 4.74
CA VAL A 255 -1.20 14.90 5.18
C VAL A 255 -0.97 13.47 5.66
N TYR A 256 -1.93 12.91 6.40
CA TYR A 256 -1.90 11.51 6.82
C TYR A 256 -1.91 10.57 5.60
N ASN A 257 -2.80 10.82 4.63
CA ASN A 257 -2.86 10.05 3.39
C ASN A 257 -1.54 10.15 2.59
N ALA A 258 -1.00 11.36 2.44
CA ALA A 258 0.29 11.60 1.80
C ALA A 258 1.44 10.84 2.49
N ASN A 259 1.49 10.92 3.83
CA ASN A 259 2.54 10.29 4.62
C ASN A 259 2.46 8.76 4.58
N ALA A 260 1.27 8.19 4.70
CA ALA A 260 1.06 6.75 4.56
C ALA A 260 1.50 6.27 3.17
N GLY A 261 1.09 6.95 2.10
CA GLY A 261 1.50 6.58 0.74
C GLY A 261 3.02 6.70 0.53
N ALA A 262 3.63 7.76 1.06
CA ALA A 262 5.09 7.95 1.00
C ALA A 262 5.85 6.85 1.79
N GLU A 263 5.36 6.46 2.98
CA GLU A 263 5.93 5.36 3.77
C GLU A 263 5.84 4.03 3.04
N ILE A 264 4.69 3.73 2.43
CA ILE A 264 4.49 2.52 1.61
C ILE A 264 5.46 2.51 0.42
N LEU A 265 5.61 3.63 -0.30
CA LEU A 265 6.59 3.74 -1.39
C LEU A 265 8.03 3.54 -0.90
N MET A 266 8.37 4.07 0.29
CA MET A 266 9.69 3.88 0.89
C MET A 266 9.92 2.40 1.25
N HIS A 267 8.90 1.74 1.80
CA HIS A 267 8.92 0.32 2.08
C HIS A 267 9.19 -0.50 0.81
N TYR A 268 8.44 -0.25 -0.27
CA TYR A 268 8.68 -0.93 -1.55
C TYR A 268 10.08 -0.66 -2.12
N LEU A 269 10.48 0.61 -2.13
CA LEU A 269 11.78 1.03 -2.66
C LEU A 269 12.93 0.34 -1.91
N THR A 270 12.88 0.28 -0.59
CA THR A 270 13.99 -0.25 0.21
C THR A 270 13.99 -1.78 0.31
N ARG A 271 12.85 -2.37 0.66
CA ARG A 271 12.75 -3.79 0.99
C ARG A 271 12.81 -4.69 -0.25
N TYR A 272 12.28 -4.22 -1.37
CA TYR A 272 12.23 -5.00 -2.61
C TYR A 272 13.21 -4.46 -3.64
N VAL A 273 13.16 -3.17 -3.94
CA VAL A 273 13.81 -2.66 -5.16
C VAL A 273 15.31 -2.42 -4.98
N ILE A 274 15.71 -1.70 -3.94
CA ILE A 274 17.13 -1.44 -3.62
C ILE A 274 17.80 -2.73 -3.13
N LYS A 275 17.14 -3.48 -2.24
CA LYS A 275 17.65 -4.78 -1.76
C LYS A 275 17.98 -5.73 -2.91
N ASN A 276 17.12 -5.79 -3.95
CA ASN A 276 17.35 -6.61 -5.13
C ASN A 276 18.18 -5.93 -6.24
N LYS A 277 18.84 -4.80 -5.94
CA LYS A 277 19.79 -4.11 -6.82
C LYS A 277 19.21 -3.75 -8.20
N GLU A 278 17.94 -3.34 -8.26
CA GLU A 278 17.24 -3.14 -9.55
C GLU A 278 17.93 -2.12 -10.48
N HIS A 279 18.49 -1.06 -9.91
CA HIS A 279 19.26 -0.05 -10.65
C HIS A 279 20.53 -0.60 -11.30
N ILE A 280 21.16 -1.61 -10.69
CA ILE A 280 22.35 -2.28 -11.23
C ILE A 280 21.92 -3.24 -12.34
N LYS A 281 20.93 -4.11 -12.06
CA LYS A 281 20.41 -5.09 -13.02
C LYS A 281 19.92 -4.47 -14.33
N THR A 282 19.46 -3.23 -14.28
CA THR A 282 18.89 -2.54 -15.44
C THR A 282 19.74 -1.38 -15.97
N GLY A 283 20.89 -1.10 -15.32
CA GLY A 283 21.78 0.00 -15.68
C GLY A 283 21.19 1.41 -15.56
N LYS A 284 20.01 1.58 -14.93
CA LYS A 284 19.30 2.88 -14.84
C LYS A 284 18.76 3.12 -13.44
N ILE A 285 19.21 4.20 -12.81
CA ILE A 285 18.77 4.56 -11.45
C ILE A 285 17.27 4.88 -11.36
N ASP A 286 16.68 5.45 -12.42
CA ASP A 286 15.26 5.78 -12.46
C ASP A 286 14.34 4.54 -12.49
N ASN A 287 14.88 3.38 -12.83
CA ASN A 287 14.12 2.13 -12.74
C ASN A 287 13.80 1.75 -11.30
N LEU A 288 14.49 2.32 -10.30
CA LEU A 288 14.08 2.21 -8.90
C LEU A 288 12.66 2.75 -8.69
N ALA A 289 12.32 3.89 -9.30
CA ALA A 289 10.99 4.48 -9.17
C ALA A 289 9.93 3.63 -9.88
N ARG A 290 10.23 3.14 -11.09
CA ARG A 290 9.31 2.27 -11.86
C ARG A 290 9.00 0.98 -11.11
N ALA A 291 10.03 0.35 -10.57
CA ALA A 291 9.91 -0.89 -9.82
C ALA A 291 9.14 -0.68 -8.51
N ALA A 292 9.47 0.39 -7.76
CA ALA A 292 8.80 0.69 -6.50
C ALA A 292 7.31 0.99 -6.72
N TYR A 293 6.99 1.75 -7.77
CA TYR A 293 5.60 2.01 -8.15
C TYR A 293 4.87 0.74 -8.63
N SER A 294 5.53 -0.14 -9.38
CA SER A 294 4.93 -1.41 -9.79
C SER A 294 4.56 -2.28 -8.58
N GLY A 295 5.41 -2.28 -7.55
CA GLY A 295 5.12 -2.93 -6.27
C GLY A 295 4.00 -2.22 -5.49
N TYR A 296 4.03 -0.89 -5.42
CA TYR A 296 2.98 -0.08 -4.79
C TYR A 296 1.58 -0.40 -5.33
N ASN A 297 1.49 -0.48 -6.66
CA ASN A 297 0.23 -0.67 -7.37
C ASN A 297 -0.24 -2.13 -7.41
N GLY A 298 0.67 -3.11 -7.36
CA GLY A 298 0.31 -4.53 -7.58
C GLY A 298 0.77 -5.52 -6.52
N GLY A 299 1.44 -5.09 -5.47
CA GLY A 299 1.97 -5.96 -4.44
C GLY A 299 3.44 -6.39 -4.68
N PRO A 300 4.06 -7.03 -3.67
CA PRO A 300 5.44 -7.49 -3.69
C PRO A 300 5.89 -8.19 -4.98
N ARG A 301 5.14 -9.17 -5.48
CA ARG A 301 5.50 -9.93 -6.70
C ARG A 301 5.57 -9.09 -7.98
N GLN A 302 5.01 -7.88 -7.96
CA GLN A 302 4.82 -7.04 -9.14
C GLN A 302 5.96 -6.04 -9.38
N TYR A 303 6.93 -5.86 -8.45
CA TYR A 303 7.97 -4.83 -8.59
C TYR A 303 8.82 -4.96 -9.86
N THR A 304 8.90 -6.16 -10.44
CA THR A 304 9.67 -6.43 -11.67
C THR A 304 8.85 -6.32 -12.95
N ARG A 305 7.52 -6.15 -12.85
CA ARG A 305 6.62 -6.32 -14.01
C ARG A 305 6.87 -5.30 -15.12
N TYR A 306 7.29 -4.08 -14.78
CA TYR A 306 7.48 -2.98 -15.74
C TYR A 306 8.49 -3.28 -16.85
N ARG A 307 9.35 -4.29 -16.66
CA ARG A 307 10.38 -4.74 -17.62
C ARG A 307 10.13 -6.16 -18.16
N LYS A 308 9.02 -6.80 -17.80
CA LYS A 308 8.64 -8.11 -18.37
C LYS A 308 8.06 -7.90 -19.77
N MET A 309 8.37 -8.81 -20.70
CA MET A 309 7.87 -8.74 -22.08
C MET A 309 6.38 -9.11 -22.17
N LYS A 310 5.98 -10.16 -21.45
CA LYS A 310 4.60 -10.68 -21.43
C LYS A 310 3.91 -10.30 -20.13
N ILE A 311 3.10 -9.24 -20.18
CA ILE A 311 2.20 -8.82 -19.10
C ILE A 311 0.87 -8.34 -19.70
N PRO A 312 -0.24 -8.36 -18.94
CA PRO A 312 -1.51 -7.80 -19.38
C PRO A 312 -1.37 -6.36 -19.90
N ARG A 313 -2.06 -6.04 -21.02
CA ARG A 313 -1.99 -4.71 -21.67
C ARG A 313 -2.35 -3.58 -20.70
N LYS A 314 -3.32 -3.79 -19.79
CA LYS A 314 -3.72 -2.85 -18.74
C LYS A 314 -2.55 -2.47 -17.83
N LEU A 315 -1.82 -3.45 -17.30
CA LEU A 315 -0.66 -3.22 -16.42
C LEU A 315 0.49 -2.52 -17.16
N LYS A 316 0.75 -2.91 -18.42
CA LYS A 316 1.76 -2.23 -19.25
C LYS A 316 1.45 -0.74 -19.43
N ARG A 317 0.18 -0.39 -19.68
CA ARG A 317 -0.27 1.01 -19.80
C ARG A 317 -0.09 1.77 -18.49
N ILE A 318 -0.39 1.16 -17.34
CA ILE A 318 -0.18 1.76 -16.01
C ILE A 318 1.29 2.11 -15.81
N ASP A 319 2.20 1.17 -16.03
CA ASP A 319 3.63 1.39 -15.78
C ASP A 319 4.25 2.41 -16.77
N GLN A 320 3.79 2.41 -18.03
CA GLN A 320 4.18 3.42 -19.03
C GLN A 320 3.67 4.81 -18.67
N ALA A 321 2.41 4.92 -18.24
CA ALA A 321 1.82 6.18 -17.80
C ALA A 321 2.55 6.74 -16.59
N PHE A 322 2.82 5.90 -15.58
CA PHE A 322 3.63 6.28 -14.42
C PHE A 322 5.01 6.78 -14.85
N TYR A 323 5.72 6.05 -15.72
CA TYR A 323 7.07 6.46 -16.12
C TYR A 323 7.08 7.77 -16.91
N LYS A 324 6.05 8.04 -17.73
CA LYS A 324 5.86 9.34 -18.39
C LYS A 324 5.72 10.47 -17.36
N LYS A 325 4.90 10.26 -16.32
CA LYS A 325 4.69 11.24 -15.23
C LYS A 325 5.96 11.44 -14.40
N TYR A 326 6.66 10.36 -14.05
CA TYR A 326 7.94 10.42 -13.33
C TYR A 326 8.99 11.22 -14.10
N ARG A 327 9.18 10.96 -15.41
CA ARG A 327 10.09 11.75 -16.24
C ARG A 327 9.69 13.22 -16.28
N ALA A 328 8.40 13.51 -16.45
CA ALA A 328 7.91 14.89 -16.41
C ALA A 328 8.20 15.60 -15.07
N VAL A 329 8.07 14.90 -13.93
CA VAL A 329 8.45 15.44 -12.61
C VAL A 329 9.97 15.66 -12.53
N ARG A 330 10.77 14.70 -12.99
CA ARG A 330 12.24 14.76 -12.97
C ARG A 330 12.78 15.92 -13.81
N ASP A 331 12.20 16.13 -14.99
CA ASP A 331 12.72 17.03 -16.02
C ASP A 331 12.13 18.45 -15.92
N ARG A 332 10.85 18.57 -15.56
CA ARG A 332 10.11 19.86 -15.51
C ARG A 332 9.67 20.25 -14.10
N GLY A 333 9.99 19.44 -13.11
CA GLY A 333 9.58 19.65 -11.71
C GLY A 333 8.16 19.16 -11.40
N PRO A 334 7.79 19.15 -10.11
CA PRO A 334 6.60 18.46 -9.63
C PRO A 334 5.28 19.11 -10.06
N LEU A 335 5.29 20.40 -10.44
CA LEU A 335 4.10 21.10 -10.94
C LEU A 335 3.70 20.71 -12.37
N ALA A 336 4.44 19.82 -13.04
CA ALA A 336 4.04 19.19 -14.31
C ALA A 336 2.65 18.50 -14.22
N VAL A 337 2.22 18.13 -13.00
CA VAL A 337 0.87 17.63 -12.68
C VAL A 337 -0.26 18.57 -13.13
N LYS A 338 0.01 19.87 -13.37
CA LYS A 338 -0.97 20.83 -13.90
C LYS A 338 -1.64 20.33 -15.20
N SER A 339 -0.95 19.48 -15.97
CA SER A 339 -1.51 18.84 -17.17
C SER A 339 -2.69 17.88 -16.89
N CYS A 340 -2.93 17.44 -15.66
CA CYS A 340 -4.17 16.75 -15.30
C CYS A 340 -5.42 17.64 -15.37
N TYR A 341 -5.22 18.95 -15.41
CA TYR A 341 -6.29 19.95 -15.28
C TYR A 341 -6.49 20.72 -16.60
N THR A 342 -5.70 20.43 -17.62
CA THR A 342 -5.86 20.97 -18.98
C THR A 342 -6.86 20.08 -19.71
N GLY A 343 -8.15 20.47 -19.73
CA GLY A 343 -9.23 19.71 -20.39
C GLY A 343 -10.48 19.46 -19.55
N ILE A 344 -10.52 19.94 -18.29
CA ILE A 344 -11.74 20.01 -17.46
C ILE A 344 -12.49 21.30 -17.77
#